data_AF-A0A527W2B2-F1
#
_entry.id   AF-A0A527W2B2-F1
#
_cell.length_a   1.000
_cell.length_b   1.000
_cell.length_c   1.000
_cell.angle_alpha   90.00
_cell.angle_beta   90.00
_cell.angle_gamma   90.00
#
_symmetry.space_group_name_H-M   'P 1'
#
loop_
_entity.id
_entity.type
_entity.pdbx_description
1 polymer ?
#
loop_
_entity_poly.entity_id
_entity_poly.type
_entity_poly.pdbx_seq_one_letter_code
_entity_poly.pdbx_strand_id
1 'polypeptide(L)'
;GSVGIVMQGGMYNSVIRALQRLGLADTYGETDVPLYVLNAVYPLIDDEFLAFCEGKQAVLVVEEGQPNYIEQVFAAMLHKAGRGTKLVGKEHLPMAGEYTGQIMLDGIGSFLRANAPHLLPGEVRAPNKLGEGVDTADLINVVPGRPPGFCVGCPERPIFAATKLVEQELGKHHIASDIGCHLFSIMPPFELGATTMGYGLGPASASAFNSPEAKRRSISFVGDGGFWHNGLTSSIGNAVFNRNDGVIVIVDNFYSAATGGQDILSSRANNRTKSTKHPIDEAVKGMGVKWLRHIDRTYDVGKMRAALREALTTEEKGPKVIVASSECMLNRQRREKPLVDKAIKGGERVVKPKFGVDEDICTGDHACMRLSGCPSLSVKSLDDPLRDDPVASIDQNCVGCGN
;
A
#
# COMPACT_ATOMS: atom_id res chain seq x y z
N GLY A 1 7.87 -36.21 9.76
CA GLY A 1 8.21 -36.69 8.39
C GLY A 1 9.69 -36.54 8.12
N SER A 2 10.22 -37.20 7.10
CA SER A 2 11.65 -37.12 6.69
C SER A 2 12.03 -35.80 6.02
N VAL A 3 11.04 -35.00 5.63
CA VAL A 3 11.23 -33.65 5.10
C VAL A 3 10.41 -32.63 5.89
N GLY A 4 10.73 -31.34 5.74
CA GLY A 4 9.96 -30.24 6.31
C GLY A 4 10.12 -28.95 5.49
N ILE A 5 9.25 -27.98 5.75
CA ILE A 5 9.30 -26.66 5.12
C ILE A 5 9.32 -25.59 6.22
N VAL A 6 10.30 -24.70 6.19
CA VAL A 6 10.34 -23.50 7.03
C VAL A 6 10.08 -22.27 6.16
N MET A 7 9.32 -21.30 6.66
CA MET A 7 8.89 -20.15 5.86
C MET A 7 8.71 -18.88 6.67
N GLN A 8 8.86 -17.72 6.02
CA GLN A 8 8.36 -16.44 6.56
C GLN A 8 6.84 -16.52 6.73
N GLY A 9 6.29 -15.99 7.83
CA GLY A 9 4.85 -16.10 8.13
C GLY A 9 3.91 -15.61 7.02
N GLY A 10 4.31 -14.56 6.29
CA GLY A 10 3.57 -14.06 5.13
C GLY A 10 3.40 -15.07 3.98
N MET A 11 4.25 -16.09 3.92
CA MET A 11 4.24 -17.12 2.87
C MET A 11 3.34 -18.30 3.18
N TYR A 12 2.81 -18.40 4.41
CA TYR A 12 2.02 -19.54 4.87
C TYR A 12 0.88 -19.90 3.93
N ASN A 13 0.06 -18.91 3.54
CA ASN A 13 -1.10 -19.16 2.68
C ASN A 13 -0.70 -19.69 1.29
N SER A 14 0.39 -19.18 0.72
CA SER A 14 0.89 -19.64 -0.58
C SER A 14 1.46 -21.05 -0.50
N VAL A 15 2.17 -21.38 0.60
CA VAL A 15 2.69 -22.73 0.87
C VAL A 15 1.55 -23.73 1.04
N ILE A 16 0.56 -23.42 1.87
CA ILE A 16 -0.63 -24.28 2.05
C ILE A 16 -1.35 -24.48 0.72
N ARG A 17 -1.52 -23.41 -0.07
CA ARG A 17 -2.19 -23.53 -1.37
C ARG A 17 -1.42 -24.42 -2.34
N ALA A 18 -0.10 -24.34 -2.36
CA ALA A 18 0.74 -25.23 -3.14
C ALA A 18 0.63 -26.69 -2.66
N LEU A 19 0.69 -26.94 -1.35
CA LEU A 19 0.52 -28.28 -0.79
C LEU A 19 -0.87 -28.87 -1.09
N GLN A 20 -1.94 -28.08 -1.00
CA GLN A 20 -3.29 -28.50 -1.42
C GLN A 20 -3.32 -28.94 -2.88
N ARG A 21 -2.67 -28.17 -3.77
CA ARG A 21 -2.57 -28.50 -5.20
C ARG A 21 -1.73 -29.74 -5.47
N LEU A 22 -0.81 -30.09 -4.58
CA LEU A 22 -0.02 -31.32 -4.60
C LEU A 22 -0.73 -32.49 -3.90
N GLY A 23 -1.90 -32.29 -3.31
CA GLY A 23 -2.65 -33.30 -2.56
C GLY A 23 -2.10 -33.59 -1.16
N LEU A 24 -1.29 -32.68 -0.60
CA LEU A 24 -0.59 -32.82 0.68
C LEU A 24 -1.13 -31.92 1.79
N ALA A 25 -2.23 -31.22 1.53
CA ALA A 25 -2.94 -30.43 2.51
C ALA A 25 -4.44 -30.43 2.24
N ASP A 26 -5.25 -30.39 3.29
CA ASP A 26 -6.70 -30.29 3.18
C ASP A 26 -7.18 -28.84 3.17
N THR A 27 -8.51 -28.62 3.12
CA THR A 27 -9.11 -27.28 3.13
C THR A 27 -8.99 -26.56 4.47
N TYR A 28 -8.70 -27.28 5.56
CA TYR A 28 -8.55 -26.74 6.90
C TYR A 28 -7.10 -26.38 7.24
N GLY A 29 -6.16 -26.75 6.38
CA GLY A 29 -4.74 -26.43 6.52
C GLY A 29 -3.94 -27.51 7.24
N GLU A 30 -4.52 -28.70 7.45
CA GLU A 30 -3.78 -29.87 7.91
C GLU A 30 -2.87 -30.37 6.79
N THR A 31 -1.61 -30.65 7.11
CA THR A 31 -0.58 -30.97 6.11
C THR A 31 0.13 -32.28 6.38
N ASP A 32 0.44 -33.02 5.32
CA ASP A 32 1.27 -34.23 5.38
C ASP A 32 2.76 -33.90 5.56
N VAL A 33 3.15 -32.65 5.22
CA VAL A 33 4.51 -32.13 5.36
C VAL A 33 4.58 -31.22 6.59
N PRO A 34 5.47 -31.47 7.56
CA PRO A 34 5.67 -30.60 8.71
C PRO A 34 6.10 -29.18 8.30
N LEU A 35 5.45 -28.18 8.87
CA LEU A 35 5.73 -26.76 8.60
C LEU A 35 6.30 -26.06 9.83
N TYR A 36 7.28 -25.18 9.63
CA TYR A 36 7.74 -24.23 10.64
C TYR A 36 7.49 -22.80 10.13
N VAL A 37 6.56 -22.11 10.77
CA VAL A 37 6.08 -20.79 10.34
C VAL A 37 6.72 -19.71 11.21
N LEU A 38 7.58 -18.90 10.61
CA LEU A 38 8.28 -17.81 11.31
C LEU A 38 7.35 -16.61 11.44
N ASN A 39 6.69 -16.50 12.59
CA ASN A 39 5.88 -15.32 12.94
C ASN A 39 6.74 -14.06 13.13
N ALA A 40 8.00 -14.23 13.55
CA ALA A 40 9.02 -13.20 13.56
C ALA A 40 10.25 -13.73 12.80
N VAL A 41 10.75 -12.95 11.85
CA VAL A 41 11.95 -13.30 11.07
C VAL A 41 13.23 -12.80 11.72
N TYR A 42 13.11 -11.98 12.78
CA TYR A 42 14.23 -11.52 13.59
C TYR A 42 13.78 -11.22 15.03
N PRO A 43 14.51 -11.72 16.05
CA PRO A 43 15.59 -12.70 15.95
C PRO A 43 15.07 -14.11 15.58
N LEU A 44 15.91 -14.91 14.93
CA LEU A 44 15.65 -16.34 14.73
C LEU A 44 16.01 -17.12 15.99
N ILE A 45 15.27 -18.19 16.28
CA ILE A 45 15.42 -18.98 17.51
C ILE A 45 16.07 -20.32 17.16
N ASP A 46 17.35 -20.47 17.53
CA ASP A 46 18.17 -21.65 17.24
C ASP A 46 17.49 -22.94 17.71
N ASP A 47 17.07 -23.00 18.99
CA ASP A 47 16.52 -24.21 19.59
C ASP A 47 15.22 -24.68 18.91
N GLU A 48 14.34 -23.75 18.52
CA GLU A 48 13.11 -24.06 17.80
C GLU A 48 13.40 -24.63 16.41
N PHE A 49 14.33 -24.01 15.67
CA PHE A 49 14.70 -24.49 14.34
C PHE A 49 15.42 -25.84 14.38
N LEU A 50 16.33 -26.04 15.34
CA LEU A 50 17.05 -27.31 15.50
C LEU A 50 16.11 -28.44 15.94
N ALA A 51 15.16 -28.16 16.84
CA ALA A 51 14.09 -29.09 17.20
C ALA A 51 13.21 -29.42 15.99
N PHE A 52 12.86 -28.43 15.17
CA PHE A 52 12.16 -28.68 13.92
C PHE A 52 12.98 -29.54 12.97
N CYS A 53 14.31 -29.40 12.89
CA CYS A 53 15.14 -30.23 12.02
C CYS A 53 15.32 -31.67 12.51
N GLU A 54 14.94 -31.99 13.75
CA GLU A 54 15.11 -33.32 14.31
C GLU A 54 14.36 -34.40 13.50
N GLY A 55 15.08 -35.47 13.16
CA GLY A 55 14.56 -36.57 12.33
C GLY A 55 14.34 -36.25 10.85
N LYS A 56 14.69 -35.04 10.39
CA LYS A 56 14.55 -34.62 8.98
C LYS A 56 15.85 -34.80 8.20
N GLN A 57 15.73 -35.37 7.01
CA GLN A 57 16.79 -35.50 6.02
C GLN A 57 16.97 -34.22 5.22
N ALA A 58 15.87 -33.54 4.88
CA ALA A 58 15.92 -32.28 4.15
C ALA A 58 14.87 -31.27 4.62
N VAL A 59 15.22 -29.99 4.59
CA VAL A 59 14.32 -28.86 4.91
C VAL A 59 14.37 -27.83 3.80
N LEU A 60 13.20 -27.43 3.29
CA LEU A 60 13.05 -26.33 2.35
C LEU A 60 12.87 -25.01 3.09
N VAL A 61 13.64 -23.99 2.75
CA VAL A 61 13.50 -22.61 3.23
C VAL A 61 12.73 -21.79 2.18
N VAL A 62 11.50 -21.41 2.53
CA VAL A 62 10.68 -20.50 1.74
C VAL A 62 10.90 -19.07 2.25
N GLU A 63 11.87 -18.41 1.63
CA GLU A 63 12.25 -17.03 1.90
C GLU A 63 12.06 -16.20 0.62
N GLU A 64 11.12 -15.27 0.64
CA GLU A 64 10.93 -14.30 -0.43
C GLU A 64 11.85 -13.09 -0.20
N GLY A 65 12.48 -12.62 -1.27
CA GLY A 65 13.45 -11.51 -1.24
C GLY A 65 14.91 -11.94 -1.48
N GLN A 66 15.76 -10.92 -1.61
CA GLN A 66 17.20 -11.03 -1.83
C GLN A 66 17.95 -10.11 -0.85
N PRO A 67 19.08 -10.55 -0.28
CA PRO A 67 19.66 -11.90 -0.34
C PRO A 67 18.92 -12.91 0.57
N ASN A 68 19.29 -14.19 0.49
CA ASN A 68 18.70 -15.29 1.26
C ASN A 68 19.24 -15.37 2.70
N TYR A 69 18.98 -14.33 3.50
CA TYR A 69 19.50 -14.20 4.85
C TYR A 69 19.03 -15.32 5.79
N ILE A 70 17.75 -15.72 5.72
CA ILE A 70 17.20 -16.77 6.59
C ILE A 70 17.84 -18.11 6.25
N GLU A 71 17.95 -18.44 4.97
CA GLU A 71 18.61 -19.67 4.51
C GLU A 71 20.07 -19.74 5.00
N GLN A 72 20.82 -18.64 4.88
CA GLN A 72 22.21 -18.56 5.34
C GLN A 72 22.34 -18.74 6.85
N VAL A 73 21.47 -18.08 7.64
CA VAL A 73 21.51 -18.19 9.10
C VAL A 73 21.17 -19.61 9.55
N PHE A 74 20.14 -20.24 8.98
CA PHE A 74 19.78 -21.62 9.28
C PHE A 74 20.88 -22.62 8.88
N ALA A 75 21.56 -22.40 7.76
CA ALA A 75 22.72 -23.22 7.38
C ALA A 75 23.83 -23.13 8.44
N ALA A 76 24.11 -21.93 8.94
CA ALA A 76 25.09 -21.72 10.01
C ALA A 76 24.67 -22.39 11.33
N MET A 77 23.38 -22.32 11.69
CA MET A 77 22.83 -23.00 12.88
C MET A 77 23.01 -24.52 12.81
N LEU A 78 22.65 -25.14 11.67
CA LEU A 78 22.82 -26.59 11.46
C LEU A 78 24.29 -27.00 11.53
N HIS A 79 25.17 -26.25 10.87
CA HIS A 79 26.60 -26.50 10.89
C HIS A 79 27.17 -26.43 12.31
N LYS A 80 26.84 -25.38 13.07
CA LYS A 80 27.31 -25.19 14.46
C LYS A 80 26.80 -26.30 15.39
N ALA A 81 25.59 -26.79 15.16
CA ALA A 81 25.01 -27.90 15.92
C ALA A 81 25.47 -29.30 15.44
N GLY A 82 26.34 -29.38 14.41
CA GLY A 82 26.82 -30.64 13.84
C GLY A 82 25.72 -31.50 13.23
N ARG A 83 24.63 -30.89 12.72
CA ARG A 83 23.48 -31.60 12.14
C ARG A 83 23.65 -31.76 10.63
N GLY A 84 23.42 -32.97 10.13
CA GLY A 84 23.53 -33.31 8.70
C GLY A 84 22.26 -33.11 7.87
N THR A 85 21.24 -32.43 8.40
CA THR A 85 20.01 -32.13 7.66
C THR A 85 20.33 -31.25 6.45
N LYS A 86 19.94 -31.68 5.25
CA LYS A 86 20.12 -30.91 4.02
C LYS A 86 19.19 -29.70 4.04
N LEU A 87 19.75 -28.49 3.99
CA LEU A 87 18.98 -27.26 3.86
C LEU A 87 19.02 -26.78 2.41
N VAL A 88 17.86 -26.46 1.84
CA VAL A 88 17.74 -25.90 0.49
C VAL A 88 16.70 -24.79 0.50
N GLY A 89 16.90 -23.72 -0.26
CA GLY A 89 15.87 -22.70 -0.50
C GLY A 89 15.93 -22.24 -1.94
N LYS A 90 16.90 -21.37 -2.24
CA LYS A 90 17.03 -20.75 -3.58
C LYS A 90 17.42 -21.71 -4.71
N GLU A 91 17.78 -22.97 -4.39
CA GLU A 91 17.94 -24.03 -5.41
C GLU A 91 16.61 -24.38 -6.09
N HIS A 92 15.50 -24.30 -5.36
CA HIS A 92 14.15 -24.63 -5.87
C HIS A 92 13.28 -23.40 -6.09
N LEU A 93 13.69 -22.24 -5.55
CA LEU A 93 12.91 -21.01 -5.55
C LEU A 93 13.75 -19.85 -6.10
N PRO A 94 13.18 -18.96 -6.94
CA PRO A 94 13.95 -17.90 -7.55
C PRO A 94 14.54 -16.93 -6.50
N MET A 95 15.72 -16.37 -6.79
CA MET A 95 16.36 -15.39 -5.90
C MET A 95 15.68 -14.03 -5.94
N ALA A 96 15.16 -13.64 -7.10
CA ALA A 96 14.53 -12.34 -7.34
C ALA A 96 13.12 -12.52 -7.93
N GLY A 97 12.30 -11.49 -7.76
CA GLY A 97 10.89 -11.49 -8.16
C GLY A 97 9.95 -11.89 -7.03
N GLU A 98 8.65 -11.86 -7.34
CA GLU A 98 7.57 -12.20 -6.39
C GLU A 98 7.27 -13.70 -6.42
N TYR A 99 7.05 -14.29 -5.24
CA TYR A 99 6.67 -15.71 -5.13
C TYR A 99 5.18 -15.89 -5.40
N THR A 100 4.84 -15.91 -6.69
CA THR A 100 3.48 -16.22 -7.15
C THR A 100 3.08 -17.66 -6.79
N GLY A 101 1.77 -17.93 -6.81
CA GLY A 101 1.25 -19.27 -6.52
C GLY A 101 1.84 -20.37 -7.41
N GLN A 102 2.13 -20.06 -8.68
CA GLN A 102 2.76 -21.01 -9.61
C GLN A 102 4.22 -21.27 -9.24
N ILE A 103 5.00 -20.23 -8.92
CA ILE A 103 6.39 -20.37 -8.44
C ILE A 103 6.43 -21.22 -7.17
N MET A 104 5.49 -20.99 -6.25
CA MET A 104 5.39 -21.77 -5.01
C MET A 104 5.10 -23.26 -5.27
N LEU A 105 4.14 -23.53 -6.15
CA LEU A 105 3.77 -24.89 -6.56
C LEU A 105 4.95 -25.63 -7.20
N ASP A 106 5.63 -24.99 -8.14
CA ASP A 106 6.75 -25.60 -8.86
C ASP A 106 7.96 -25.80 -7.95
N GLY A 107 8.27 -24.84 -7.09
CA GLY A 107 9.39 -24.93 -6.15
C GLY A 107 9.19 -26.01 -5.09
N ILE A 108 8.03 -26.05 -4.43
CA ILE A 108 7.71 -27.12 -3.46
C ILE A 108 7.66 -28.48 -4.16
N GLY A 109 7.04 -28.55 -5.35
CA GLY A 109 7.00 -29.78 -6.15
C GLY A 109 8.40 -30.27 -6.51
N SER A 110 9.31 -29.37 -6.92
CA SER A 110 10.70 -29.68 -7.22
C SER A 110 11.46 -30.21 -6.00
N PHE A 111 11.31 -29.56 -4.85
CA PHE A 111 11.89 -30.01 -3.58
C PHE A 111 11.42 -31.41 -3.18
N LEU A 112 10.11 -31.66 -3.24
CA LEU A 112 9.54 -32.95 -2.86
C LEU A 112 9.92 -34.06 -3.84
N ARG A 113 9.99 -33.80 -5.15
CA ARG A 113 10.49 -34.79 -6.12
C ARG A 113 11.92 -35.21 -5.82
N ALA A 114 12.77 -34.28 -5.41
CA ALA A 114 14.18 -34.54 -5.11
C ALA A 114 14.39 -35.27 -3.77
N ASN A 115 13.60 -34.98 -2.74
CA ASN A 115 13.90 -35.42 -1.37
C ASN A 115 12.85 -36.37 -0.74
N ALA A 116 11.60 -36.34 -1.22
CA ALA A 116 10.52 -37.20 -0.70
C ALA A 116 9.49 -37.54 -1.80
N PRO A 117 9.92 -38.14 -2.93
CA PRO A 117 9.02 -38.39 -4.06
C PRO A 117 7.82 -39.22 -3.63
N HIS A 118 8.00 -40.16 -2.68
CA HIS A 118 6.96 -41.04 -2.14
C HIS A 118 5.71 -40.31 -1.59
N LEU A 119 5.81 -39.02 -1.23
CA LEU A 119 4.66 -38.22 -0.77
C LEU A 119 3.78 -37.74 -1.94
N LEU A 120 4.35 -37.52 -3.13
CA LEU A 120 3.60 -36.95 -4.25
C LEU A 120 2.65 -38.00 -4.87
N PRO A 121 1.40 -37.65 -5.24
CA PRO A 121 0.54 -38.54 -6.02
C PRO A 121 1.20 -38.94 -7.36
N GLY A 122 0.85 -40.12 -7.89
CA GLY A 122 1.41 -40.61 -9.15
C GLY A 122 1.20 -39.63 -10.32
N GLU A 123 0.05 -38.96 -10.34
CA GLU A 123 -0.32 -37.91 -11.30
C GLU A 123 0.59 -36.68 -11.24
N VAL A 124 1.15 -36.37 -10.08
CA VAL A 124 2.07 -35.23 -9.86
C VAL A 124 3.53 -35.62 -10.16
N ARG A 125 3.88 -36.90 -9.96
CA ARG A 125 5.19 -37.47 -10.32
C ARG A 125 5.34 -37.66 -11.83
N ALA A 126 4.26 -38.05 -12.52
CA ALA A 126 4.22 -38.28 -13.95
C ALA A 126 2.94 -37.65 -14.53
N PRO A 127 2.90 -36.32 -14.72
CA PRO A 127 1.73 -35.66 -15.26
C PRO A 127 1.55 -36.12 -16.72
N ASN A 128 0.57 -37.00 -16.94
CA ASN A 128 0.04 -37.30 -18.27
C ASN A 128 -0.75 -36.09 -18.78
N LYS A 129 -0.06 -34.97 -19.04
CA LYS A 129 -0.69 -33.80 -19.67
C LYS A 129 -0.90 -34.13 -21.15
N LEU A 130 -2.15 -34.42 -21.50
CA LEU A 130 -2.64 -34.21 -22.85
C LEU A 130 -2.71 -32.70 -23.09
N GLY A 131 -1.76 -32.17 -23.87
CA GLY A 131 -1.78 -30.79 -24.37
C GLY A 131 -1.04 -29.77 -23.52
N GLU A 132 -0.49 -28.76 -24.23
CA GLU A 132 -0.06 -27.49 -23.67
C GLU A 132 -1.18 -26.95 -22.76
N GLY A 133 -0.81 -26.34 -21.63
CA GLY A 133 -1.78 -25.88 -20.63
C GLY A 133 -2.89 -25.04 -21.27
N VAL A 134 -4.08 -25.03 -20.65
CA VAL A 134 -5.19 -24.14 -21.06
C VAL A 134 -4.60 -22.77 -21.39
N ASP A 135 -4.74 -22.32 -22.64
CA ASP A 135 -4.28 -21.01 -23.05
C ASP A 135 -5.11 -19.97 -22.28
N THR A 136 -4.56 -19.50 -21.17
CA THR A 136 -5.19 -18.49 -20.32
C THR A 136 -4.86 -17.08 -20.77
N ALA A 137 -4.17 -16.89 -21.92
CA ALA A 137 -3.86 -15.55 -22.43
C ALA A 137 -5.16 -14.73 -22.62
N ASP A 138 -6.23 -15.36 -23.09
CA ASP A 138 -7.53 -14.72 -23.25
C ASP A 138 -8.20 -14.36 -21.92
N LEU A 139 -7.95 -15.13 -20.84
CA LEU A 139 -8.52 -14.84 -19.53
C LEU A 139 -7.94 -13.55 -18.92
N ILE A 140 -6.67 -13.22 -19.21
CA ILE A 140 -6.03 -11.99 -18.76
C ILE A 140 -6.75 -10.76 -19.34
N ASN A 141 -7.29 -10.86 -20.55
CA ASN A 141 -7.95 -9.75 -21.23
C ASN A 141 -9.38 -9.48 -20.72
N VAL A 142 -10.01 -10.43 -20.04
CA VAL A 142 -11.41 -10.29 -19.56
C VAL A 142 -11.52 -10.03 -18.06
N VAL A 143 -10.45 -10.23 -17.28
CA VAL A 143 -10.45 -9.96 -15.83
C VAL A 143 -10.11 -8.48 -15.61
N PRO A 144 -11.02 -7.67 -15.03
CA PRO A 144 -10.74 -6.28 -14.75
C PRO A 144 -9.57 -6.15 -13.77
N GLY A 145 -8.59 -5.32 -14.12
CA GLY A 145 -7.49 -5.00 -13.22
C GLY A 145 -7.99 -4.38 -11.91
N ARG A 146 -7.33 -4.72 -10.80
CA ARG A 146 -7.61 -4.15 -9.47
C ARG A 146 -6.39 -3.38 -8.98
N PRO A 147 -6.07 -2.22 -9.59
CA PRO A 147 -4.93 -1.43 -9.15
C PRO A 147 -5.14 -0.98 -7.70
N PRO A 148 -4.06 -0.79 -6.93
CA PRO A 148 -4.14 -0.16 -5.63
C PRO A 148 -4.84 1.20 -5.73
N GLY A 149 -5.68 1.51 -4.76
CA GLY A 149 -6.48 2.73 -4.77
C GLY A 149 -6.87 3.19 -3.37
N PHE A 150 -7.53 4.33 -3.31
CA PHE A 150 -7.91 4.96 -2.04
C PHE A 150 -9.26 4.46 -1.52
N CYS A 151 -9.42 4.45 -0.20
CA CYS A 151 -10.68 4.12 0.46
C CYS A 151 -11.84 5.01 -0.01
N VAL A 152 -13.08 4.52 0.16
CA VAL A 152 -14.28 5.35 0.01
C VAL A 152 -14.20 6.54 0.96
N GLY A 153 -14.39 7.73 0.41
CA GLY A 153 -14.30 8.98 1.17
C GLY A 153 -12.89 9.34 1.67
N CYS A 154 -11.82 8.81 1.08
CA CYS A 154 -10.46 9.17 1.45
C CYS A 154 -10.19 10.68 1.29
N PRO A 155 -9.62 11.35 2.31
CA PRO A 155 -9.33 12.79 2.28
C PRO A 155 -8.19 13.18 1.34
N GLU A 156 -7.44 12.23 0.78
CA GLU A 156 -6.33 12.51 -0.13
C GLU A 156 -6.79 12.71 -1.57
N ARG A 157 -7.94 12.13 -1.95
CA ARG A 157 -8.50 12.27 -3.31
C ARG A 157 -8.67 13.74 -3.76
N PRO A 158 -9.20 14.65 -2.91
CA PRO A 158 -9.24 16.09 -3.21
C PRO A 158 -7.87 16.73 -3.47
N ILE A 159 -6.80 16.28 -2.80
CA ILE A 159 -5.44 16.79 -3.00
C ILE A 159 -5.00 16.49 -4.43
N PHE A 160 -5.16 15.24 -4.87
CA PHE A 160 -4.76 14.82 -6.22
C PHE A 160 -5.67 15.36 -7.31
N ALA A 161 -6.98 15.48 -7.05
CA ALA A 161 -7.90 16.18 -7.94
C ALA A 161 -7.45 17.64 -8.16
N ALA A 162 -7.09 18.35 -7.09
CA ALA A 162 -6.55 19.70 -7.17
C ALA A 162 -5.22 19.74 -7.93
N THR A 163 -4.30 18.79 -7.69
CA THR A 163 -3.04 18.68 -8.44
C THR A 163 -3.28 18.50 -9.94
N LYS A 164 -4.18 17.60 -10.36
CA LYS A 164 -4.53 17.43 -11.78
C LYS A 164 -5.07 18.71 -12.40
N LEU A 165 -5.95 19.42 -11.69
CA LEU A 165 -6.52 20.69 -12.18
C LEU A 165 -5.44 21.77 -12.32
N VAL A 166 -4.43 21.79 -11.44
CA VAL A 166 -3.28 22.69 -11.59
C VAL A 166 -2.36 22.28 -12.74
N GLU A 167 -2.09 20.99 -12.93
CA GLU A 167 -1.28 20.52 -14.08
C GLU A 167 -1.97 20.77 -15.43
N GLN A 168 -3.30 20.78 -15.49
CA GLN A 168 -4.05 21.21 -16.68
C GLN A 168 -3.79 22.68 -17.03
N GLU A 169 -3.58 23.53 -16.02
CA GLU A 169 -3.34 24.96 -16.18
C GLU A 169 -1.86 25.30 -16.42
N LEU A 170 -0.95 24.73 -15.62
CA LEU A 170 0.47 25.07 -15.60
C LEU A 170 1.35 24.08 -16.38
N GLY A 171 0.75 22.99 -16.85
CA GLY A 171 1.43 21.85 -17.46
C GLY A 171 1.94 20.83 -16.42
N LYS A 172 2.42 19.69 -16.90
CA LYS A 172 2.93 18.61 -16.05
C LYS A 172 4.19 19.03 -15.26
N HIS A 173 4.28 18.58 -14.02
CA HIS A 173 5.41 18.76 -13.12
C HIS A 173 6.09 17.42 -12.85
N HIS A 174 7.37 17.44 -12.45
CA HIS A 174 7.96 16.27 -11.82
C HIS A 174 7.31 16.07 -10.46
N ILE A 175 6.77 14.89 -10.20
CA ILE A 175 6.20 14.52 -8.91
C ILE A 175 7.10 13.46 -8.27
N ALA A 176 7.33 13.56 -6.97
CA ALA A 176 7.88 12.49 -6.16
C ALA A 176 6.88 12.15 -5.05
N SER A 177 6.81 10.89 -4.66
CA SER A 177 5.96 10.43 -3.56
C SER A 177 6.74 9.52 -2.63
N ASP A 178 6.55 9.68 -1.33
CA ASP A 178 7.01 8.71 -0.34
C ASP A 178 6.14 7.43 -0.34
N ILE A 179 6.61 6.37 0.32
CA ILE A 179 5.76 5.23 0.66
C ILE A 179 4.62 5.70 1.59
N GLY A 180 3.37 5.49 1.17
CA GLY A 180 2.15 5.85 1.91
C GLY A 180 0.90 5.72 1.04
N CYS A 181 -0.28 6.07 1.55
CA CYS A 181 -1.52 6.01 0.77
C CYS A 181 -1.44 6.91 -0.48
N HIS A 182 -0.82 8.09 -0.35
CA HIS A 182 -0.66 9.07 -1.41
C HIS A 182 0.08 8.51 -2.63
N LEU A 183 0.94 7.51 -2.45
CA LEU A 183 1.65 6.84 -3.54
C LEU A 183 0.71 6.24 -4.60
N PHE A 184 -0.50 5.82 -4.21
CA PHE A 184 -1.47 5.25 -5.14
C PHE A 184 -2.00 6.27 -6.14
N SER A 185 -1.69 7.57 -6.00
CA SER A 185 -2.01 8.59 -7.00
C SER A 185 -1.28 8.41 -8.33
N ILE A 186 -0.25 7.55 -8.39
CA ILE A 186 0.41 7.17 -9.65
C ILE A 186 -0.56 6.37 -10.55
N MET A 187 -1.50 5.64 -9.95
CA MET A 187 -2.43 4.78 -10.67
C MET A 187 -3.67 5.55 -11.16
N PRO A 188 -4.45 4.98 -12.11
CA PRO A 188 -5.73 5.54 -12.50
C PRO A 188 -6.69 5.74 -11.31
N PRO A 189 -7.54 6.78 -11.32
CA PRO A 189 -7.68 7.77 -12.39
C PRO A 189 -6.75 8.97 -12.24
N PHE A 190 -5.81 8.96 -11.28
CA PHE A 190 -5.03 10.16 -10.97
C PHE A 190 -3.85 10.33 -11.92
N GLU A 191 -3.10 9.26 -12.17
CA GLU A 191 -1.98 9.22 -13.12
C GLU A 191 -0.93 10.31 -12.87
N LEU A 192 -0.70 10.64 -11.60
CA LEU A 192 0.28 11.64 -11.18
C LEU A 192 1.67 10.99 -11.18
N GLY A 193 2.43 11.24 -12.25
CA GLY A 193 3.72 10.60 -12.56
C GLY A 193 4.79 10.81 -11.49
N ALA A 194 4.78 9.96 -10.46
CA ALA A 194 5.64 10.09 -9.30
C ALA A 194 6.82 9.10 -9.30
N THR A 195 8.00 9.58 -8.93
CA THR A 195 9.08 8.70 -8.46
C THR A 195 8.86 8.32 -7.00
N THR A 196 9.32 7.14 -6.58
CA THR A 196 9.14 6.67 -5.19
C THR A 196 10.47 6.34 -4.57
N MET A 197 10.76 6.94 -3.42
CA MET A 197 11.99 6.67 -2.68
C MET A 197 11.67 6.61 -1.19
N GLY A 198 11.72 5.41 -0.61
CA GLY A 198 11.71 5.18 0.83
C GLY A 198 10.56 5.83 1.61
N TYR A 199 10.80 6.06 2.89
CA TYR A 199 9.81 6.59 3.84
C TYR A 199 10.35 7.87 4.49
N GLY A 200 9.85 9.02 4.01
CA GLY A 200 10.31 10.37 4.37
C GLY A 200 11.42 10.93 3.47
N LEU A 201 11.68 10.32 2.31
CA LEU A 201 12.73 10.70 1.36
C LEU A 201 12.18 11.26 0.04
N GLY A 202 10.87 11.28 -0.16
CA GLY A 202 10.21 11.79 -1.36
C GLY A 202 10.69 13.19 -1.73
N PRO A 203 10.53 14.20 -0.86
CA PRO A 203 11.03 15.55 -1.14
C PRO A 203 12.55 15.63 -1.30
N ALA A 204 13.31 14.85 -0.53
CA ALA A 204 14.77 14.76 -0.70
C ALA A 204 15.15 14.26 -2.10
N SER A 205 14.46 13.24 -2.61
CA SER A 205 14.68 12.67 -3.94
C SER A 205 14.29 13.64 -5.06
N ALA A 206 13.25 14.46 -4.84
CA ALA A 206 12.79 15.46 -5.79
C ALA A 206 13.72 16.68 -5.88
N SER A 207 14.64 16.84 -4.93
CA SER A 207 15.51 18.01 -4.85
C SER A 207 16.37 18.21 -6.09
N ALA A 208 16.79 17.12 -6.72
CA ALA A 208 17.57 17.11 -7.97
C ALA A 208 16.82 17.74 -9.16
N PHE A 209 15.48 17.81 -9.10
CA PHE A 209 14.64 18.36 -10.16
C PHE A 209 14.30 19.86 -9.95
N ASN A 210 14.85 20.49 -8.90
CA ASN A 210 14.68 21.92 -8.60
C ASN A 210 16.00 22.71 -8.75
N SER A 211 16.79 22.39 -9.78
CA SER A 211 17.98 23.20 -10.09
C SER A 211 17.58 24.62 -10.55
N PRO A 212 18.49 25.61 -10.50
CA PRO A 212 18.22 26.96 -11.01
C PRO A 212 17.79 27.01 -12.48
N GLU A 213 18.18 26.01 -13.28
CA GLU A 213 17.83 25.85 -14.70
C GLU A 213 16.48 25.14 -14.91
N ALA A 214 15.88 24.60 -13.85
CA ALA A 214 14.59 23.91 -13.94
C ALA A 214 13.49 24.89 -14.37
N LYS A 215 12.78 24.54 -15.45
CA LYS A 215 11.70 25.37 -16.01
C LYS A 215 10.44 25.38 -15.14
N ARG A 216 10.27 24.38 -14.27
CA ARG A 216 9.11 24.18 -13.40
C ARG A 216 9.57 23.61 -12.07
N ARG A 217 8.92 24.02 -10.98
CA ARG A 217 9.12 23.43 -9.64
C ARG A 217 8.65 21.97 -9.63
N SER A 218 9.37 21.09 -8.95
CA SER A 218 8.87 19.76 -8.62
C SER A 218 7.86 19.81 -7.48
N ILE A 219 6.99 18.80 -7.43
CA ILE A 219 6.02 18.58 -6.36
C ILE A 219 6.43 17.31 -5.63
N SER A 220 6.32 17.28 -4.31
CA SER A 220 6.57 16.08 -3.52
C SER A 220 5.45 15.83 -2.53
N PHE A 221 4.97 14.60 -2.48
CA PHE A 221 4.00 14.15 -1.48
C PHE A 221 4.69 13.31 -0.41
N VAL A 222 4.49 13.68 0.85
CA VAL A 222 4.96 12.93 2.02
C VAL A 222 3.82 12.80 3.00
N GLY A 223 3.54 11.60 3.49
CA GLY A 223 2.58 11.40 4.57
C GLY A 223 3.14 11.89 5.90
N ASP A 224 2.28 12.30 6.83
CA ASP A 224 2.61 12.58 8.23
C ASP A 224 3.53 11.53 8.87
N GLY A 225 3.28 10.25 8.65
CA GLY A 225 4.14 9.17 9.14
C GLY A 225 5.56 9.23 8.56
N GLY A 226 5.70 9.47 7.26
CA GLY A 226 7.00 9.62 6.61
C GLY A 226 7.71 10.90 7.07
N PHE A 227 6.96 11.98 7.27
CA PHE A 227 7.44 13.24 7.81
C PHE A 227 8.05 13.06 9.21
N TRP A 228 7.33 12.41 10.14
CA TRP A 228 7.83 12.21 11.50
C TRP A 228 8.92 11.14 11.62
N HIS A 229 9.01 10.20 10.67
CA HIS A 229 10.01 9.14 10.70
C HIS A 229 11.38 9.64 10.25
N ASN A 230 11.50 10.12 9.01
CA ASN A 230 12.76 10.69 8.48
C ASN A 230 12.56 12.09 7.89
N GLY A 231 11.36 12.40 7.38
CA GLY A 231 11.14 13.55 6.51
C GLY A 231 11.42 14.91 7.15
N LEU A 232 11.33 15.05 8.47
CA LEU A 232 11.70 16.30 9.13
C LEU A 232 13.16 16.68 8.86
N THR A 233 14.09 15.73 8.97
CA THR A 233 15.52 15.98 8.79
C THR A 233 15.95 15.79 7.34
N SER A 234 15.63 14.65 6.73
CA SER A 234 16.09 14.28 5.38
C SER A 234 15.43 15.10 4.28
N SER A 235 14.19 15.52 4.49
CA SER A 235 13.40 16.23 3.48
C SER A 235 13.27 17.72 3.80
N ILE A 236 12.61 18.09 4.89
CA ILE A 236 12.34 19.51 5.20
C ILE A 236 13.62 20.25 5.59
N GLY A 237 14.38 19.75 6.55
CA GLY A 237 15.63 20.37 6.99
C GLY A 237 16.64 20.53 5.84
N ASN A 238 16.78 19.50 5.01
CA ASN A 238 17.63 19.54 3.82
C ASN A 238 17.15 20.57 2.79
N ALA A 239 15.83 20.62 2.51
CA ALA A 239 15.26 21.59 1.58
C ALA A 239 15.48 23.03 2.04
N VAL A 240 15.36 23.32 3.34
CA VAL A 240 15.69 24.63 3.90
C VAL A 240 17.17 24.95 3.75
N PHE A 241 18.04 24.02 4.16
CA PHE A 241 19.50 24.19 4.09
C PHE A 241 19.96 24.52 2.67
N ASN A 242 19.47 23.77 1.68
CA ASN A 242 19.81 23.94 0.26
C ASN A 242 18.98 24.99 -0.46
N ARG A 243 18.06 25.69 0.24
CA ARG A 243 17.13 26.67 -0.35
C ARG A 243 16.37 26.10 -1.55
N ASN A 244 15.99 24.83 -1.48
CA ASN A 244 15.31 24.13 -2.56
C ASN A 244 13.96 24.80 -2.86
N ASP A 245 13.70 25.13 -4.13
CA ASP A 245 12.53 25.95 -4.51
C ASP A 245 11.25 25.14 -4.81
N GLY A 246 11.24 23.84 -4.49
CA GLY A 246 10.13 22.92 -4.76
C GLY A 246 8.90 23.10 -3.88
N VAL A 247 7.84 22.37 -4.23
CA VAL A 247 6.59 22.29 -3.46
C VAL A 247 6.51 20.95 -2.73
N ILE A 248 6.38 21.01 -1.42
CA ILE A 248 6.28 19.83 -0.55
C ILE A 248 4.89 19.82 0.07
N VAL A 249 4.09 18.82 -0.26
CA VAL A 249 2.77 18.60 0.31
C VAL A 249 2.87 17.49 1.36
N ILE A 250 2.70 17.88 2.62
CA ILE A 250 2.60 16.96 3.74
C ILE A 250 1.14 16.57 3.92
N VAL A 251 0.83 15.29 3.75
CA VAL A 251 -0.52 14.73 3.91
C VAL A 251 -0.70 14.30 5.37
N ASP A 252 -1.41 15.12 6.15
CA ASP A 252 -1.67 14.88 7.58
C ASP A 252 -3.04 14.24 7.78
N ASN A 253 -3.07 12.89 7.77
CA ASN A 253 -4.30 12.14 7.95
C ASN A 253 -4.48 11.58 9.37
N PHE A 254 -3.56 11.97 10.27
CA PHE A 254 -3.47 11.71 11.71
C PHE A 254 -2.99 10.31 12.07
N TYR A 255 -2.48 9.53 11.12
CA TYR A 255 -2.09 8.14 11.33
C TYR A 255 -1.01 7.72 10.34
N SER A 256 -0.21 6.72 10.70
CA SER A 256 0.42 5.90 9.66
C SER A 256 -0.65 5.01 9.00
N ALA A 257 -1.40 5.59 8.06
CA ALA A 257 -2.66 5.01 7.58
C ALA A 257 -2.46 3.74 6.73
N ALA A 258 -1.51 3.76 5.79
CA ALA A 258 -1.28 2.67 4.83
C ALA A 258 -0.88 1.35 5.51
N THR A 259 -0.19 1.43 6.65
CA THR A 259 0.31 0.28 7.40
C THR A 259 -0.65 -0.21 8.48
N GLY A 260 -1.86 0.35 8.57
CA GLY A 260 -2.91 -0.14 9.47
C GLY A 260 -3.44 0.88 10.48
N GLY A 261 -2.95 2.12 10.49
CA GLY A 261 -3.49 3.20 11.33
C GLY A 261 -2.78 3.37 12.66
N GLN A 262 -1.46 3.20 12.70
CA GLN A 262 -0.66 3.38 13.91
C GLN A 262 -0.63 4.86 14.35
N ASP A 263 -0.60 5.09 15.66
CA ASP A 263 -0.38 6.41 16.24
C ASP A 263 1.05 6.91 15.95
N ILE A 264 1.14 8.18 15.60
CA ILE A 264 2.35 8.95 15.30
C ILE A 264 2.31 10.30 16.04
N LEU A 265 3.35 11.12 15.92
CA LEU A 265 3.46 12.38 16.66
C LEU A 265 2.27 13.33 16.39
N SER A 266 1.80 13.46 15.14
CA SER A 266 0.63 14.28 14.79
C SER A 266 -0.72 13.57 14.98
N SER A 267 -0.76 12.34 15.50
CA SER A 267 -2.03 11.67 15.76
C SER A 267 -2.87 12.45 16.77
N ARG A 268 -4.19 12.48 16.53
CA ARG A 268 -5.14 13.16 17.41
C ARG A 268 -5.68 12.27 18.54
N ALA A 269 -5.35 10.98 18.51
CA ALA A 269 -5.75 10.01 19.52
C ALA A 269 -5.08 10.31 20.88
N ASN A 270 -5.82 10.07 21.96
CA ASN A 270 -5.24 10.03 23.30
C ASN A 270 -4.52 8.69 23.49
N ASN A 271 -3.20 8.73 23.64
CA ASN A 271 -2.39 7.54 23.85
C ASN A 271 -1.76 7.56 25.25
N ARG A 272 -1.90 6.47 26.01
CA ARG A 272 -1.41 6.38 27.40
C ARG A 272 0.12 6.37 27.50
N THR A 273 0.81 5.86 26.48
CA THR A 273 2.27 5.62 26.53
C THR A 273 3.06 6.45 25.53
N LYS A 274 2.38 7.26 24.70
CA LYS A 274 2.99 8.04 23.62
C LYS A 274 2.60 9.50 23.72
N SER A 275 3.52 10.37 23.28
CA SER A 275 3.27 11.80 23.11
C SER A 275 2.69 12.04 21.71
N THR A 276 1.44 12.47 21.64
CA THR A 276 0.70 12.72 20.39
C THR A 276 0.27 14.20 20.33
N LYS A 277 -0.43 14.60 19.25
CA LYS A 277 -0.89 15.97 19.00
C LYS A 277 0.23 17.00 18.80
N HIS A 278 1.37 16.57 18.30
CA HIS A 278 2.44 17.47 17.85
C HIS A 278 2.07 18.04 16.48
N PRO A 279 1.89 19.36 16.34
CA PRO A 279 1.50 19.97 15.07
C PRO A 279 2.68 19.98 14.08
N ILE A 280 2.42 19.50 12.86
CA ILE A 280 3.42 19.46 11.78
C ILE A 280 3.86 20.88 11.39
N ASP A 281 2.94 21.85 11.38
CA ASP A 281 3.24 23.21 10.94
C ASP A 281 4.22 23.92 11.88
N GLU A 282 4.18 23.66 13.19
CA GLU A 282 5.17 24.18 14.14
C GLU A 282 6.56 23.55 13.92
N ALA A 283 6.63 22.24 13.71
CA ALA A 283 7.89 21.56 13.40
C ALA A 283 8.52 22.08 12.09
N VAL A 284 7.69 22.27 11.06
CA VAL A 284 8.12 22.84 9.77
C VAL A 284 8.61 24.29 9.93
N LYS A 285 7.89 25.14 10.68
CA LYS A 285 8.33 26.51 11.01
C LYS A 285 9.66 26.49 11.78
N GLY A 286 9.79 25.58 12.75
CA GLY A 286 11.00 25.40 13.55
C GLY A 286 12.23 25.01 12.72
N MET A 287 12.02 24.37 11.56
CA MET A 287 13.09 24.08 10.59
C MET A 287 13.47 25.25 9.69
N GLY A 288 12.77 26.38 9.78
CA GLY A 288 13.09 27.61 9.04
C GLY A 288 12.36 27.77 7.71
N VAL A 289 11.30 26.98 7.47
CA VAL A 289 10.42 27.19 6.32
C VAL A 289 9.63 28.50 6.48
N LYS A 290 9.68 29.36 5.46
CA LYS A 290 9.02 30.66 5.44
C LYS A 290 7.66 30.63 4.73
N TRP A 291 7.59 29.94 3.60
CA TRP A 291 6.34 29.76 2.87
C TRP A 291 5.65 28.48 3.35
N LEU A 292 4.57 28.67 4.12
CA LEU A 292 3.80 27.59 4.71
C LEU A 292 2.30 27.88 4.59
N ARG A 293 1.54 26.89 4.13
CA ARG A 293 0.07 26.91 4.11
C ARG A 293 -0.47 25.66 4.80
N HIS A 294 -1.37 25.85 5.76
CA HIS A 294 -2.10 24.73 6.38
C HIS A 294 -3.53 24.72 5.83
N ILE A 295 -3.89 23.63 5.18
CA ILE A 295 -5.25 23.34 4.73
C ILE A 295 -5.85 22.28 5.65
N ASP A 296 -6.67 22.71 6.60
CA ASP A 296 -7.29 21.93 7.67
C ASP A 296 -8.51 21.08 7.22
N ARG A 297 -8.95 21.26 5.98
CA ARG A 297 -10.02 20.49 5.35
C ARG A 297 -9.69 20.26 3.87
N THR A 298 -9.11 19.10 3.56
CA THR A 298 -8.66 18.77 2.20
C THR A 298 -9.82 18.63 1.21
N TYR A 299 -11.03 18.29 1.69
CA TYR A 299 -12.25 18.24 0.88
C TYR A 299 -12.62 19.56 0.18
N ASP A 300 -12.03 20.68 0.58
CA ASP A 300 -12.10 21.93 -0.18
C ASP A 300 -11.10 21.90 -1.35
N VAL A 301 -11.53 21.30 -2.47
CA VAL A 301 -10.73 21.19 -3.70
C VAL A 301 -10.34 22.58 -4.24
N GLY A 302 -11.20 23.59 -4.06
CA GLY A 302 -10.92 24.95 -4.51
C GLY A 302 -9.76 25.57 -3.74
N LYS A 303 -9.78 25.47 -2.41
CA LYS A 303 -8.70 25.94 -1.53
C LYS A 303 -7.40 25.16 -1.76
N MET A 304 -7.48 23.84 -1.94
CA MET A 304 -6.31 23.01 -2.30
C MET A 304 -5.70 23.44 -3.64
N ARG A 305 -6.51 23.65 -4.67
CA ARG A 305 -6.06 24.12 -5.99
C ARG A 305 -5.42 25.50 -5.90
N ALA A 306 -6.03 26.42 -5.17
CA ALA A 306 -5.51 27.78 -5.00
C ALA A 306 -4.14 27.77 -4.29
N ALA A 307 -3.98 27.00 -3.22
CA ALA A 307 -2.72 26.87 -2.49
C ALA A 307 -1.62 26.23 -3.34
N LEU A 308 -1.93 25.16 -4.08
CA LEU A 308 -0.99 24.52 -5.00
C LEU A 308 -0.56 25.48 -6.11
N ARG A 309 -1.52 26.18 -6.73
CA ARG A 309 -1.24 27.18 -7.77
C ARG A 309 -0.34 28.29 -7.24
N GLU A 310 -0.67 28.86 -6.07
CA GLU A 310 0.15 29.88 -5.40
C GLU A 310 1.58 29.36 -5.16
N ALA A 311 1.74 28.16 -4.61
CA ALA A 311 3.04 27.55 -4.35
C ALA A 311 3.88 27.40 -5.63
N LEU A 312 3.22 27.05 -6.74
CA LEU A 312 3.89 26.79 -8.02
C LEU A 312 4.22 28.07 -8.79
N THR A 313 3.49 29.17 -8.57
CA THR A 313 3.68 30.42 -9.32
C THR A 313 4.28 31.58 -8.52
N THR A 314 4.34 31.49 -7.19
CA THR A 314 4.89 32.58 -6.35
C THR A 314 6.35 32.89 -6.68
N GLU A 315 6.76 34.15 -6.58
CA GLU A 315 8.16 34.55 -6.73
C GLU A 315 9.01 34.28 -5.48
N GLU A 316 8.36 34.00 -4.33
CA GLU A 316 9.06 33.70 -3.07
C GLU A 316 9.96 32.47 -3.22
N LYS A 317 11.22 32.63 -2.80
CA LYS A 317 12.26 31.62 -2.91
C LYS A 317 12.34 30.72 -1.68
N GLY A 318 12.79 29.49 -1.91
CA GLY A 318 12.91 28.45 -0.89
C GLY A 318 11.73 27.47 -0.92
N PRO A 319 11.68 26.53 0.04
CA PRO A 319 10.71 25.45 0.00
C PRO A 319 9.31 25.96 0.30
N LYS A 320 8.34 25.53 -0.51
CA LYS A 320 6.91 25.79 -0.29
C LYS A 320 6.34 24.57 0.38
N VAL A 321 5.91 24.70 1.64
CA VAL A 321 5.29 23.58 2.35
C VAL A 321 3.78 23.80 2.46
N ILE A 322 3.01 22.80 2.04
CA ILE A 322 1.57 22.72 2.25
C ILE A 322 1.31 21.57 3.21
N VAL A 323 0.74 21.84 4.37
CA VAL A 323 0.22 20.81 5.28
C VAL A 323 -1.26 20.63 4.97
N ALA A 324 -1.61 19.51 4.33
CA ALA A 324 -2.94 19.17 3.89
C ALA A 324 -3.55 18.13 4.85
N SER A 325 -4.45 18.59 5.73
CA SER A 325 -4.87 17.87 6.91
C SER A 325 -6.34 17.48 6.86
N SER A 326 -6.64 16.19 7.01
CA SER A 326 -8.00 15.67 7.18
C SER A 326 -7.95 14.21 7.58
N GLU A 327 -8.81 13.81 8.53
CA GLU A 327 -8.74 12.49 9.12
C GLU A 327 -8.89 11.36 8.09
N CYS A 328 -8.03 10.34 8.18
CA CYS A 328 -8.17 9.09 7.45
C CYS A 328 -9.57 8.49 7.64
N MET A 329 -10.37 8.46 6.56
CA MET A 329 -11.75 8.00 6.60
C MET A 329 -11.89 6.56 7.09
N LEU A 330 -10.94 5.68 6.76
CA LEU A 330 -10.96 4.30 7.22
C LEU A 330 -10.82 4.22 8.75
N ASN A 331 -9.89 4.97 9.34
CA ASN A 331 -9.70 5.00 10.79
C ASN A 331 -10.87 5.69 11.51
N ARG A 332 -11.42 6.75 10.90
CA ARG A 332 -12.67 7.36 11.37
C ARG A 332 -13.81 6.35 11.43
N GLN A 333 -14.04 5.60 10.34
CA GLN A 333 -15.07 4.57 10.28
C GLN A 333 -14.82 3.44 11.29
N ARG A 334 -13.58 3.00 11.50
CA ARG A 334 -13.23 2.01 12.53
C ARG A 334 -13.60 2.48 13.94
N ARG A 335 -13.44 3.77 14.23
CA ARG A 335 -13.82 4.37 15.52
C ARG A 335 -15.33 4.56 15.66
N GLU A 336 -15.99 5.09 14.63
CA GLU A 336 -17.38 5.54 14.70
C GLU A 336 -18.38 4.40 14.48
N LYS A 337 -18.07 3.42 13.61
CA LYS A 337 -19.00 2.33 13.27
C LYS A 337 -19.46 1.52 14.49
N PRO A 338 -18.60 1.08 15.42
CA PRO A 338 -19.04 0.34 16.61
C PRO A 338 -19.99 1.16 17.51
N LEU A 339 -19.79 2.48 17.58
CA LEU A 339 -20.66 3.38 18.35
C LEU A 339 -22.02 3.51 17.69
N VAL A 340 -22.05 3.66 16.37
CA VAL A 340 -23.28 3.68 15.57
C VAL A 340 -24.03 2.35 15.69
N ASP A 341 -23.34 1.22 15.56
CA ASP A 341 -23.94 -0.11 15.68
C ASP A 341 -24.54 -0.32 17.08
N LYS A 342 -23.89 0.22 18.13
CA LYS A 342 -24.41 0.19 19.49
C LYS A 342 -25.68 1.04 19.65
N ALA A 343 -25.69 2.27 19.11
CA ALA A 343 -26.85 3.16 19.15
C ALA A 343 -28.06 2.54 18.44
N ILE A 344 -27.85 1.94 17.25
CA ILE A 344 -28.90 1.24 16.49
C ILE A 344 -29.46 0.07 17.31
N LYS A 345 -28.59 -0.77 17.91
CA LYS A 345 -29.03 -1.87 18.78
C LYS A 345 -29.77 -1.38 20.04
N GLY A 346 -29.47 -0.16 20.50
CA GLY A 346 -30.16 0.51 21.59
C GLY A 346 -31.51 1.14 21.21
N GLY A 347 -31.93 1.06 19.94
CA GLY A 347 -33.17 1.67 19.45
C GLY A 347 -33.06 3.17 19.18
N GLU A 348 -31.85 3.73 19.19
CA GLU A 348 -31.63 5.15 18.90
C GLU A 348 -31.67 5.42 17.39
N ARG A 349 -32.24 6.57 17.01
CA ARG A 349 -32.24 7.01 15.61
C ARG A 349 -30.86 7.54 15.22
N VAL A 350 -30.22 6.87 14.27
CA VAL A 350 -28.96 7.33 13.67
C VAL A 350 -29.21 7.90 12.27
N VAL A 351 -28.64 9.07 11.98
CA VAL A 351 -28.66 9.70 10.65
C VAL A 351 -27.31 9.47 9.99
N LYS A 352 -27.30 8.78 8.83
CA LYS A 352 -26.08 8.58 8.03
C LYS A 352 -26.11 9.53 6.83
N PRO A 353 -25.23 10.55 6.76
CA PRO A 353 -25.15 11.40 5.59
C PRO A 353 -24.65 10.59 4.38
N LYS A 354 -25.22 10.87 3.21
CA LYS A 354 -24.79 10.32 1.93
C LYS A 354 -24.85 11.43 0.90
N PHE A 355 -23.95 11.38 -0.08
CA PHE A 355 -24.11 12.18 -1.28
C PHE A 355 -25.09 11.49 -2.22
N GLY A 356 -25.88 12.30 -2.92
CA GLY A 356 -26.67 11.90 -4.07
C GLY A 356 -26.22 12.67 -5.30
N VAL A 357 -26.50 12.13 -6.48
CA VAL A 357 -26.40 12.85 -7.74
C VAL A 357 -27.81 13.20 -8.14
N ASP A 358 -28.06 14.48 -8.41
CA ASP A 358 -29.29 14.92 -9.05
C ASP A 358 -29.20 14.55 -10.54
N GLU A 359 -30.06 13.64 -10.94
CA GLU A 359 -30.07 13.08 -12.29
C GLU A 359 -30.50 14.14 -13.30
N ASP A 360 -31.38 15.07 -12.94
CA ASP A 360 -31.85 16.11 -13.87
C ASP A 360 -30.76 17.15 -14.18
N ILE A 361 -29.79 17.29 -13.26
CA ILE A 361 -28.69 18.25 -13.38
C ILE A 361 -27.42 17.59 -13.95
N CYS A 362 -27.26 16.27 -13.80
CA CYS A 362 -26.05 15.58 -14.21
C CYS A 362 -25.78 15.74 -15.72
N THR A 363 -24.63 16.29 -16.10
CA THR A 363 -24.29 16.48 -17.52
C THR A 363 -23.79 15.21 -18.21
N GLY A 364 -23.52 14.13 -17.46
CA GLY A 364 -22.92 12.91 -18.00
C GLY A 364 -21.41 13.00 -18.28
N ASP A 365 -20.73 14.10 -17.93
CA ASP A 365 -19.29 14.28 -18.21
C ASP A 365 -18.33 13.44 -17.33
N HIS A 366 -18.92 12.80 -16.31
CA HIS A 366 -18.28 12.00 -15.25
C HIS A 366 -17.00 12.62 -14.67
N ALA A 367 -16.90 13.95 -14.62
CA ALA A 367 -15.75 14.64 -14.04
C ALA A 367 -15.54 14.24 -12.57
N CYS A 368 -16.63 13.98 -11.84
CA CYS A 368 -16.58 13.44 -10.48
C CYS A 368 -15.80 12.12 -10.39
N MET A 369 -15.93 11.22 -11.36
CA MET A 369 -15.18 9.95 -11.41
C MET A 369 -13.75 10.15 -11.91
N ARG A 370 -13.56 10.93 -12.98
CA ARG A 370 -12.24 11.17 -13.60
C ARG A 370 -11.29 11.97 -12.70
N LEU A 371 -11.83 12.82 -11.83
CA LEU A 371 -11.05 13.64 -10.90
C LEU A 371 -11.03 13.09 -9.47
N SER A 372 -12.14 12.58 -8.93
CA SER A 372 -12.15 12.04 -7.56
C SER A 372 -11.84 10.55 -7.50
N GLY A 373 -12.31 9.75 -8.46
CA GLY A 373 -12.12 8.30 -8.50
C GLY A 373 -12.74 7.51 -7.35
N CYS A 374 -13.73 8.07 -6.64
CA CYS A 374 -14.33 7.42 -5.48
C CYS A 374 -14.97 6.08 -5.86
N PRO A 375 -14.73 4.95 -5.15
CA PRO A 375 -15.28 3.65 -5.53
C PRO A 375 -16.80 3.58 -5.38
N SER A 376 -17.39 4.49 -4.60
CA SER A 376 -18.84 4.63 -4.47
C SER A 376 -19.51 5.33 -5.65
N LEU A 377 -18.75 5.95 -6.56
CA LEU A 377 -19.29 6.54 -7.78
C LEU A 377 -19.33 5.48 -8.89
N SER A 378 -20.52 5.25 -9.44
CA SER A 378 -20.76 4.37 -10.58
C SER A 378 -21.68 5.04 -11.58
N VAL A 379 -21.90 4.44 -12.74
CA VAL A 379 -22.86 4.93 -13.74
C VAL A 379 -24.16 4.15 -13.68
N LYS A 380 -25.28 4.80 -14.02
CA LYS A 380 -26.56 4.14 -14.27
C LYS A 380 -27.23 4.71 -15.52
N SER A 381 -27.93 3.87 -16.26
CA SER A 381 -28.78 4.30 -17.36
C SER A 381 -30.13 4.78 -16.82
N LEU A 382 -30.71 5.79 -17.46
CA LEU A 382 -32.06 6.24 -17.18
C LEU A 382 -33.04 5.59 -18.15
N ASP A 383 -34.30 5.54 -17.75
CA ASP A 383 -35.41 5.10 -18.61
C ASP A 383 -35.85 6.21 -19.60
N ASP A 384 -35.15 7.35 -19.63
CA ASP A 384 -35.41 8.48 -20.53
C ASP A 384 -34.77 8.21 -21.92
N PRO A 385 -35.58 7.99 -22.97
CA PRO A 385 -35.07 7.68 -24.30
C PRO A 385 -34.39 8.86 -24.99
N LEU A 386 -34.49 10.08 -24.46
CA LEU A 386 -33.80 11.26 -24.99
C LEU A 386 -32.42 11.46 -24.38
N ARG A 387 -32.01 10.59 -23.45
CA ARG A 387 -30.75 10.70 -22.74
C ARG A 387 -29.86 9.50 -23.02
N ASP A 388 -28.94 9.70 -23.95
CA ASP A 388 -28.04 8.65 -24.44
C ASP A 388 -26.91 8.33 -23.44
N ASP A 389 -26.43 9.33 -22.70
CA ASP A 389 -25.31 9.17 -21.78
C ASP A 389 -25.77 8.72 -20.38
N PRO A 390 -25.10 7.71 -19.78
CA PRO A 390 -25.44 7.27 -18.44
C PRO A 390 -25.10 8.36 -17.41
N VAL A 391 -25.91 8.46 -16.37
CA VAL A 391 -25.71 9.43 -15.30
C VAL A 391 -24.82 8.87 -14.20
N ALA A 392 -24.11 9.76 -13.51
CA ALA A 392 -23.41 9.38 -12.29
C ALA A 392 -24.42 8.94 -11.22
N SER A 393 -24.05 7.91 -10.46
CA SER A 393 -24.81 7.34 -9.36
C SER A 393 -23.87 7.07 -8.19
N ILE A 394 -24.42 7.09 -6.99
CA ILE A 394 -23.68 6.85 -5.76
C ILE A 394 -24.24 5.60 -5.08
N ASP A 395 -23.36 4.65 -4.76
CA ASP A 395 -23.74 3.42 -4.11
C ASP A 395 -24.00 3.58 -2.60
N GLN A 396 -24.43 2.48 -1.96
CA GLN A 396 -24.75 2.47 -0.52
C GLN A 396 -23.51 2.51 0.39
N ASN A 397 -22.31 2.34 -0.17
CA ASN A 397 -21.05 2.41 0.57
C ASN A 397 -20.61 3.84 0.85
N CYS A 398 -21.26 4.84 0.23
CA CYS A 398 -20.97 6.25 0.48
C CYS A 398 -21.02 6.59 1.98
N VAL A 399 -20.02 7.35 2.40
CA VAL A 399 -19.80 7.77 3.79
C VAL A 399 -20.05 9.27 4.02
N GLY A 400 -20.54 10.00 3.00
CA GLY A 400 -20.82 11.43 3.11
C GLY A 400 -19.58 12.27 3.47
N CYS A 401 -18.42 11.90 2.92
CA CYS A 401 -17.13 12.50 3.28
C CYS A 401 -17.06 14.01 3.00
N GLY A 402 -16.52 14.77 3.94
CA GLY A 402 -16.38 16.22 3.78
C GLY A 402 -17.64 17.04 4.07
N ASN A 403 -18.81 16.43 4.29
CA ASN A 403 -19.98 17.13 4.83
C ASN A 403 -19.83 17.49 6.31
#